data_AF-A0A7W1HCV6-F1
#
_entry.id   AF-A0A7W1HCV6-F1
#
_cell.length_a   1.000
_cell.length_b   1.000
_cell.length_c   1.000
_cell.angle_alpha   90.00
_cell.angle_beta   90.00
_cell.angle_gamma   90.00
#
_symmetry.space_group_name_H-M   'P 1'
#
loop_
_entity.id
_entity.type
_entity.pdbx_description
1 polymer ?
#
loop_
_entity_poly.entity_id
_entity_poly.type
_entity_poly.pdbx_seq_one_letter_code
_entity_poly.pdbx_strand_id
1 'polypeptide(L)' 'LWYHAERILVEDEPLARARLALARATQHVLREGLGLLGISAPDSM' A
#
# COMPACT_ATOMS: atom_id res chain seq x y z
N LEU A 1 -11.07 2.37 -8.41
CA LEU A 1 -10.51 1.80 -7.17
C LEU A 1 -9.24 2.58 -6.83
N TRP A 2 -9.09 3.04 -5.58
CA TRP A 2 -8.18 4.10 -5.10
C TRP A 2 -6.86 4.30 -5.88
N TYR A 3 -6.07 3.25 -6.13
CA TYR A 3 -4.78 3.34 -6.85
C TYR A 3 -4.89 3.93 -8.27
N HIS A 4 -5.99 3.68 -8.98
CA HIS A 4 -6.22 4.23 -10.33
C HIS A 4 -6.81 5.65 -10.30
N ALA A 5 -7.43 6.05 -9.19
CA ALA A 5 -8.08 7.35 -9.06
C ALA A 5 -7.14 8.40 -8.46
N GLU A 6 -6.19 7.98 -7.62
CA GLU A 6 -5.35 8.86 -6.82
C GLU A 6 -3.88 8.70 -7.19
N ARG A 7 -3.21 9.81 -7.56
CA ARG A 7 -1.75 9.82 -7.75
C ARG A 7 -1.06 9.90 -6.39
N ILE A 8 -0.21 8.93 -6.11
CA ILE A 8 0.52 8.85 -4.82
C ILE A 8 1.69 9.84 -4.78
N LEU A 9 2.52 9.87 -5.82
CA LEU A 9 3.66 10.77 -5.92
C LEU A 9 3.22 12.08 -6.60
N VAL A 10 3.03 13.11 -5.78
CA VAL A 10 2.60 14.46 -6.17
C VAL A 10 3.55 15.49 -5.56
N GLU A 11 3.51 16.72 -6.07
CA GLU A 11 4.39 17.81 -5.58
C GLU A 11 4.06 18.26 -4.15
N ASP A 12 2.82 18.08 -3.72
CA ASP A 12 2.40 18.32 -2.34
C ASP A 12 2.99 17.22 -1.43
N GLU A 13 4.12 17.55 -0.80
CA GLU A 13 4.90 16.65 0.04
C GLU A 13 4.13 16.10 1.25
N PRO A 14 3.37 16.90 2.03
CA PRO A 14 2.46 16.37 3.05
C PRO A 14 1.46 15.34 2.51
N LEU A 15 0.81 15.64 1.38
CA LEU A 15 -0.18 14.75 0.76
C LEU A 15 0.46 13.46 0.24
N ALA A 16 1.62 13.55 -0.41
CA ALA A 16 2.37 12.39 -0.89
C ALA A 16 2.76 11.47 0.27
N ARG A 17 3.28 12.03 1.38
CA ARG A 17 3.62 11.26 2.58
C ARG A 17 2.41 10.58 3.22
N ALA A 18 1.26 11.26 3.29
CA ALA A 18 0.03 10.66 3.80
C ALA A 18 -0.43 9.47 2.95
N ARG A 19 -0.41 9.60 1.62
CA ARG A 19 -0.79 8.52 0.70
C ARG A 19 0.19 7.33 0.76
N LEU A 20 1.50 7.60 0.90
CA LEU A 20 2.51 6.55 1.10
C LEU A 20 2.32 5.79 2.42
N ALA A 21 2.02 6.50 3.51
CA ALA A 21 1.71 5.88 4.80
C ALA A 21 0.48 4.96 4.71
N LEU A 22 -0.58 5.40 4.02
CA LEU A 22 -1.77 4.59 3.77
C LEU A 22 -1.45 3.34 2.95
N ALA A 23 -0.67 3.47 1.87
CA ALA A 23 -0.26 2.35 1.03
C ALA A 23 0.55 1.31 1.84
N ARG A 24 1.49 1.78 2.67
CA ARG A 24 2.29 0.91 3.54
C ARG A 24 1.46 0.20 4.61
N ALA A 25 0.51 0.90 5.23
CA ALA A 25 -0.40 0.29 6.20
C ALA A 25 -1.24 -0.82 5.55
N THR A 26 -1.77 -0.54 4.35
CA THR A 26 -2.52 -1.53 3.57
C THR A 26 -1.65 -2.73 3.20
N GLN A 27 -0.41 -2.50 2.75
CA GLN A 27 0.55 -3.57 2.46
C GLN A 27 0.79 -4.47 3.68
N HIS A 28 0.95 -3.88 4.87
CA HIS A 28 1.16 -4.64 6.09
C HIS A 28 -0.05 -5.53 6.41
N VAL A 29 -1.27 -4.96 6.39
CA VAL A 29 -2.50 -5.73 6.63
C VAL A 29 -2.64 -6.89 5.64
N LEU A 30 -2.38 -6.65 4.35
CA LEU A 30 -2.45 -7.70 3.33
C LEU A 30 -1.38 -8.78 3.55
N ARG A 31 -0.15 -8.40 3.87
CA ARG A 31 0.94 -9.34 4.13
C ARG A 31 0.62 -10.25 5.31
N GLU A 32 0.21 -9.68 6.45
CA GLU A 32 -0.14 -10.45 7.63
C GLU A 32 -1.37 -11.33 7.37
N GLY A 33 -2.41 -10.77 6.73
CA GLY A 33 -3.62 -11.49 6.38
C GLY A 33 -3.37 -12.70 5.46
N LEU A 34 -2.55 -12.52 4.42
CA LEU A 34 -2.14 -13.61 3.53
C LEU A 34 -1.27 -14.64 4.26
N GLY A 35 -0.40 -14.18 5.16
CA GLY A 35 0.41 -15.06 6.01
C GLY A 35 -0.43 -15.98 6.89
N LEU A 36 -1.52 -15.48 7.47
CA LEU A 36 -2.47 -16.29 8.25
C LEU A 36 -3.14 -17.39 7.41
N LEU A 37 -3.29 -17.17 6.10
CA LEU A 37 -3.85 -18.14 5.16
C LEU A 37 -2.79 -19.11 4.59
N GLY A 38 -1.53 -18.98 4.99
CA GLY A 38 -0.42 -19.75 4.43
C GLY A 38 -0.05 -19.34 2.99
N ILE A 39 -0.44 -18.13 2.56
CA ILE A 39 -0.18 -17.61 1.21
C ILE A 39 1.01 -16.65 1.27
N SER A 40 1.97 -16.83 0.37
CA SER A 40 3.11 -15.91 0.24
C SER A 40 2.68 -14.56 -0.36
N ALA A 41 3.09 -13.45 0.26
CA ALA A 41 2.95 -12.10 -0.27
C ALA A 41 4.31 -11.59 -0.81
N PRO A 42 4.62 -11.83 -2.10
CA PRO A 42 5.92 -11.47 -2.66
C PRO A 42 6.07 -9.95 -2.82
N ASP A 43 7.31 -9.45 -2.74
CA ASP A 43 7.61 -8.02 -2.91
C ASP A 43 7.58 -7.57 -4.37
N SER A 44 7.65 -8.50 -5.31
CA SER A 44 7.43 -8.30 -6.74
C SER A 44 6.62 -9.45 -7.31
N MET A 45 5.70 -9.14 -8.22
CA MET A 45 5.02 -10.14 -9.06
C MET A 45 5.79 -10.39 -10.34
#